data_AF-A0AA43FSQ7-F1
#
_entry.id   AF-A0AA43FSQ7-F1
#
_cell.length_a   1.000
_cell.length_b   1.000
_cell.length_c   1.000
_cell.angle_alpha   90.00
_cell.angle_beta   90.00
_cell.angle_gamma   90.00
#
_symmetry.space_group_name_H-M   'P 1'
#
loop_
_entity.id
_entity.type
_entity.pdbx_description
1 polymer ?
#
loop_
_entity_poly.entity_id
_entity_poly.type
_entity_poly.pdbx_seq_one_letter_code
_entity_poly.pdbx_strand_id
1 'polypeptide(L)'
;SPSQVSRWKRGQDPGDENADRLGGLALVVEMLARWLPAEAVEGWLQGRNAHLGERSPAQMIRSGRVADVIGAIEAEKAGVFA
;
A
#
# COMPACT_ATOMS: atom_id res chain seq x y z
N SER A 1 12.11 10.70 -1.34
CA SER A 1 13.34 10.98 -0.54
C SER A 1 13.01 10.88 0.94
N PRO A 2 13.92 10.36 1.80
CA PRO A 2 13.73 10.32 3.26
C PRO A 2 13.32 11.68 3.86
N SER A 3 13.77 12.79 3.27
CA SER A 3 13.42 14.15 3.71
C SER A 3 11.93 14.48 3.64
N GLN A 4 11.19 13.90 2.67
CA GLN A 4 9.76 14.13 2.50
C GLN A 4 8.92 13.35 3.52
N VAL A 5 9.34 12.12 3.84
CA VAL A 5 8.71 11.30 4.90
C VAL A 5 8.84 12.00 6.25
N SER A 6 10.01 12.58 6.54
CA SER A 6 10.23 13.33 7.78
C SER A 6 9.40 14.64 7.83
N ARG A 7 9.15 15.30 6.69
CA ARG A 7 8.28 16.49 6.63
C ARG A 7 6.82 16.13 6.91
N TRP A 8 6.30 15.07 6.28
CA TRP A 8 4.94 14.57 6.53
C TRP A 8 4.74 14.18 8.00
N LYS A 9 5.68 13.45 8.60
CA LYS A 9 5.64 13.11 10.04
C LYS A 9 5.59 14.33 10.97
N ARG A 10 6.01 15.51 10.49
CA ARG A 10 5.98 16.79 11.22
C ARG A 10 4.79 17.67 10.83
N GLY A 11 3.81 17.13 10.09
CA GLY A 11 2.62 17.88 9.63
C GLY A 11 2.91 18.88 8.51
N GLN A 12 4.06 18.78 7.83
CA GLN A 12 4.43 19.65 6.72
C GLN A 12 4.09 18.97 5.38
N ASP A 13 3.60 19.75 4.43
CA ASP A 13 3.18 19.27 3.11
C ASP A 13 4.36 18.64 2.33
N PRO A 14 4.31 17.33 2.02
CA PRO A 14 5.33 16.63 1.24
C PRO A 14 5.26 16.91 -0.27
N GLY A 15 4.31 17.74 -0.72
CA GLY A 15 3.94 18.00 -2.11
C GLY A 15 2.86 17.03 -2.59
N ASP A 16 1.90 17.51 -3.38
CA ASP A 16 0.66 16.82 -3.77
C ASP A 16 0.88 15.35 -4.19
N GLU A 17 1.82 15.08 -5.10
CA GLU A 17 2.08 13.72 -5.61
C GLU A 17 2.62 12.76 -4.53
N ASN A 18 3.40 13.28 -3.56
CA ASN A 18 3.83 12.46 -2.42
C ASN A 18 2.73 12.34 -1.35
N ALA A 19 1.88 13.34 -1.20
CA ALA A 19 0.72 13.29 -0.31
C ALA A 19 -0.24 12.17 -0.75
N ASP A 20 -0.52 12.08 -2.06
CA ASP A 20 -1.36 11.03 -2.64
C ASP A 20 -0.74 9.63 -2.44
N ARG A 21 0.57 9.48 -2.67
CA ARG A 21 1.28 8.20 -2.43
C ARG A 21 1.23 7.79 -0.97
N LEU A 22 1.43 8.73 -0.04
CA LEU A 22 1.40 8.47 1.39
C LEU A 22 -0.02 8.14 1.87
N GLY A 23 -1.03 8.86 1.38
CA GLY A 23 -2.44 8.56 1.64
C GLY A 23 -2.85 7.18 1.13
N GLY A 24 -2.42 6.83 -0.09
CA GLY A 24 -2.64 5.52 -0.66
C GLY A 24 -1.98 4.39 0.15
N LEU A 25 -0.74 4.59 0.59
CA LEU A 25 -0.06 3.64 1.47
C LEU A 25 -0.79 3.48 2.81
N ALA A 26 -1.19 4.58 3.44
CA ALA A 26 -1.92 4.55 4.70
C ALA A 26 -3.24 3.77 4.57
N LEU A 27 -4.02 4.04 3.51
CA LEU A 27 -5.26 3.30 3.23
C LEU A 27 -5.02 1.80 3.05
N VAL A 28 -4.01 1.42 2.26
CA VAL A 28 -3.67 0.00 2.02
C VAL A 28 -3.27 -0.70 3.32
N VAL A 29 -2.43 -0.06 4.15
CA VAL A 29 -2.03 -0.61 5.45
C VAL A 29 -3.25 -0.80 6.36
N GLU A 30 -4.12 0.20 6.46
CA GLU A 30 -5.36 0.12 7.25
C GLU A 30 -6.28 -1.01 6.76
N MET A 31 -6.40 -1.23 5.46
CA MET A 31 -7.20 -2.32 4.91
C MET A 31 -6.64 -3.71 5.26
N LEU A 32 -5.31 -3.89 5.15
CA LEU A 32 -4.64 -5.15 5.45
C LEU A 32 -4.64 -5.45 6.96
N ALA A 33 -4.37 -4.45 7.80
CA ALA A 33 -4.30 -4.59 9.25
C ALA A 33 -5.62 -5.02 9.92
N ARG A 34 -6.75 -4.91 9.22
CA ARG A 34 -8.05 -5.40 9.72
C ARG A 34 -8.11 -6.93 9.85
N TRP A 35 -7.25 -7.66 9.16
CA TRP A 35 -7.31 -9.12 9.10
C TRP A 35 -5.95 -9.82 8.96
N LEU A 36 -4.86 -9.07 8.75
CA LEU A 36 -3.50 -9.57 8.80
C LEU A 36 -2.74 -9.03 10.03
N PRO A 37 -1.87 -9.84 10.64
CA PRO A 37 -0.94 -9.35 11.64
C PRO A 37 0.10 -8.41 11.01
N ALA A 38 0.65 -7.50 11.78
CA ALA A 38 1.51 -6.42 11.29
C ALA A 38 2.71 -6.93 10.46
N GLU A 39 3.28 -8.06 10.85
CA GLU A 39 4.42 -8.70 10.20
C GLU A 39 4.05 -9.21 8.80
N ALA A 40 2.81 -9.68 8.62
CA ALA A 40 2.30 -10.12 7.32
C ALA A 40 1.94 -8.93 6.41
N VAL A 41 1.57 -7.78 6.97
CA VAL A 41 1.33 -6.56 6.17
C VAL A 41 2.60 -6.10 5.47
N GLU A 42 3.73 -6.08 6.18
CA GLU A 42 5.02 -5.73 5.58
C GLU A 42 5.41 -6.71 4.47
N GLY A 43 5.30 -8.01 4.74
CA GLY A 43 5.57 -9.06 3.76
C GLY A 43 4.69 -8.95 2.52
N TRP A 44 3.41 -8.64 2.69
CA TRP A 44 2.47 -8.46 1.58
C TRP A 44 2.84 -7.26 0.71
N LEU A 45 3.19 -6.12 1.32
CA LEU A 45 3.58 -4.90 0.59
C LEU A 45 4.87 -5.07 -0.22
N GLN A 46 5.84 -5.82 0.31
CA GLN A 46 7.15 -6.03 -0.31
C GLN A 46 7.16 -7.23 -1.27
N GLY A 47 6.32 -8.23 -1.00
CA GLY A 47 6.25 -9.48 -1.75
C GLY A 47 5.67 -9.33 -3.15
N ARG A 48 5.83 -10.38 -3.95
CA ARG A 48 5.19 -10.49 -5.28
C ARG A 48 3.72 -10.85 -5.09
N ASN A 49 2.84 -10.15 -5.80
CA ASN A 49 1.41 -10.43 -5.75
C ASN A 49 0.89 -10.87 -7.13
N ALA A 50 0.26 -12.04 -7.19
CA ALA A 50 -0.24 -12.64 -8.43
C ALA A 50 -1.32 -11.78 -9.10
N HIS A 51 -2.20 -11.15 -8.31
CA HIS A 51 -3.24 -10.24 -8.79
C HIS A 51 -2.67 -8.93 -9.37
N LEU A 52 -1.40 -8.63 -9.13
CA LEU A 52 -0.70 -7.45 -9.67
C LEU A 52 0.26 -7.79 -10.82
N GLY A 53 0.16 -9.00 -11.37
CA GLY A 53 1.09 -9.49 -12.39
C GLY A 53 2.49 -9.63 -11.82
N GLU A 54 2.59 -10.21 -10.62
CA GLU A 54 3.84 -10.51 -9.93
C GLU A 54 4.67 -9.29 -9.48
N ARG A 55 4.05 -8.11 -9.48
CA ARG A 55 4.67 -6.87 -8.98
C ARG A 55 4.43 -6.69 -7.50
N SER A 56 5.34 -5.96 -6.86
CA SER A 56 5.19 -5.56 -5.46
C SER A 56 4.09 -4.51 -5.31
N PRO A 57 3.17 -4.66 -4.34
CA PRO A 57 2.20 -3.62 -4.02
C PRO A 57 2.85 -2.27 -3.68
N ALA A 58 3.96 -2.26 -2.95
CA ALA A 58 4.69 -1.03 -2.65
C ALA A 58 5.24 -0.33 -3.91
N GLN A 59 5.67 -1.10 -4.93
CA GLN A 59 6.05 -0.53 -6.22
C GLN A 59 4.85 0.08 -6.94
N MET A 60 3.70 -0.60 -6.93
CA MET A 60 2.48 -0.11 -7.55
C MET A 60 2.01 1.21 -6.90
N ILE A 61 2.01 1.30 -5.58
CA ILE A 61 1.68 2.54 -4.85
C ILE A 61 2.64 3.67 -5.24
N ARG A 62 3.95 3.40 -5.31
CA ARG A 62 4.96 4.39 -5.71
C ARG A 62 4.70 4.93 -7.12
N SER A 63 4.19 4.09 -8.03
CA SER A 63 3.81 4.46 -9.39
C SER A 63 2.40 5.07 -9.51
N GLY A 64 1.74 5.40 -8.39
CA GLY A 64 0.40 6.01 -8.39
C GLY A 64 -0.74 5.02 -8.68
N ARG A 65 -0.47 3.71 -8.61
CA ARG A 65 -1.41 2.63 -8.97
C ARG A 65 -2.11 2.02 -7.75
N VAL A 66 -2.57 2.87 -6.84
CA VAL A 66 -3.24 2.45 -5.58
C VAL A 66 -4.53 1.66 -5.84
N ALA A 67 -5.32 2.05 -6.84
CA ALA A 67 -6.57 1.37 -7.17
C ALA A 67 -6.37 -0.12 -7.53
N ASP A 68 -5.29 -0.45 -8.27
CA ASP A 68 -4.95 -1.84 -8.58
C ASP A 68 -4.65 -2.64 -7.30
N VAL A 69 -3.94 -2.02 -6.34
CA VAL A 69 -3.59 -2.66 -5.07
C VAL A 69 -4.83 -2.91 -4.22
N ILE A 70 -5.78 -1.98 -4.19
CA ILE A 70 -7.09 -2.18 -3.55
C ILE A 70 -7.82 -3.37 -4.19
N GLY A 71 -7.83 -3.45 -5.53
CA GLY A 71 -8.41 -4.59 -6.25
C GLY A 71 -7.77 -5.92 -5.88
N ALA A 72 -6.44 -5.96 -5.73
CA ALA A 72 -5.72 -7.16 -5.28
C ALA A 72 -6.10 -7.59 -3.86
N ILE A 73 -6.32 -6.65 -2.93
CA ILE A 73 -6.79 -6.95 -1.57
C ILE A 73 -8.17 -7.60 -1.60
N GLU A 74 -9.09 -7.05 -2.39
CA GLU A 74 -10.44 -7.61 -2.49
C GLU A 74 -10.45 -8.97 -3.19
N ALA A 75 -9.60 -9.19 -4.21
CA ALA A 75 -9.43 -10.48 -4.85
C ALA A 75 -8.87 -11.54 -3.88
N GLU A 76 -7.88 -11.19 -3.07
CA GLU A 76 -7.30 -12.07 -2.04
C GLU A 76 -8.37 -12.47 -1.02
N LYS A 77 -9.14 -11.50 -0.50
CA LYS A 77 -10.25 -11.77 0.43
C LYS A 77 -11.30 -12.68 -0.20
N ALA A 78 -11.68 -12.45 -1.45
CA ALA A 78 -12.63 -13.31 -2.15
C ALA A 78 -12.12 -14.76 -2.27
N GLY A 79 -10.82 -14.96 -2.49
CA GLY A 79 -10.21 -16.30 -2.51
C GLY A 79 -10.09 -16.96 -1.14
N VAL A 80 -9.89 -16.18 -0.06
CA VAL A 80 -9.85 -16.68 1.32
C VAL A 80 -11.23 -17.13 1.81
N PHE A 81 -12.30 -16.48 1.34
CA PHE A 81 -13.68 -16.78 1.75
C PHE A 81 -14.44 -17.71 0.78
N ALA A 82 -13.78 -18.27 -0.24
CA ALA A 82 -14.36 -19.19 -1.23
C ALA A 82 -14.31 -20.66 -0.83
#